data_AF-A0A2U1TL54-F1
#
_entry.id   AF-A0A2U1TL54-F1
#
_cell.length_a   1.000
_cell.length_b   1.000
_cell.length_c   1.000
_cell.angle_alpha   90.00
_cell.angle_beta   90.00
_cell.angle_gamma   90.00
#
_symmetry.space_group_name_H-M   'P 1'
#
loop_
_entity.id
_entity.type
_entity.pdbx_description
1 polymer ?
#
loop_
_entity_poly.entity_id
_entity_poly.type
_entity_poly.pdbx_seq_one_letter_code
_entity_poly.pdbx_strand_id
1 'polypeptide(L)'
;MFRKILSLLFFIVIAPSSFANQKINDGILQAYWLPIWNDSATVNNPVLYFRYFSLDENSRIDKIINLDVDTGKKKDNLLKEYFKDIPHNFLKYKEGHIERIGGLVVDNISVTKECDHTYHNARLITFTPGQNREFDIQKLEESAGCEAYPYVVTYSVKEGVDSLYFKETPSASAKKSAEIPVGTPLIKIKTINDKWILAAIYDAGKPDLLGNPQGYIELDKLQPLN
;
A
#
# COMPACT_ATOMS: atom_id res chain seq x y z
N MET A 1 62.73 -20.82 42.17
CA MET A 1 61.40 -20.99 42.81
C MET A 1 60.38 -20.11 42.08
N PHE A 2 59.19 -20.66 41.88
CA PHE A 2 58.20 -20.32 40.85
C PHE A 2 57.54 -18.93 40.95
N ARG A 3 57.39 -18.31 39.77
CA ARG A 3 56.32 -17.42 39.26
C ARG A 3 55.09 -17.24 40.16
N LYS A 4 54.56 -16.01 40.25
CA LYS A 4 53.15 -15.69 39.90
C LYS A 4 53.00 -14.26 39.37
N ILE A 5 52.99 -14.14 38.04
CA ILE A 5 52.44 -12.98 37.32
C ILE A 5 50.92 -13.19 37.31
N LEU A 6 50.18 -12.32 37.98
CA LEU A 6 48.72 -12.32 37.95
C LEU A 6 48.25 -11.46 36.77
N SER A 7 48.23 -12.05 35.56
CA SER A 7 47.53 -11.46 34.42
C SER A 7 46.03 -11.58 34.65
N LEU A 8 45.38 -10.47 35.01
CA LEU A 8 43.92 -10.34 34.94
C LEU A 8 43.53 -10.34 33.45
N LEU A 9 43.02 -11.48 32.96
CA LEU A 9 42.33 -11.54 31.67
C LEU A 9 40.99 -10.81 31.81
N PHE A 10 40.91 -9.62 31.23
CA PHE A 10 39.66 -8.91 31.01
C PHE A 10 38.95 -9.57 29.81
N PHE A 11 38.17 -10.63 30.08
CA PHE A 11 37.24 -11.18 29.09
C PHE A 11 36.08 -10.19 28.93
N ILE A 12 36.22 -9.27 27.97
CA ILE A 12 35.08 -8.52 27.43
C ILE A 12 34.23 -9.55 26.70
N VAL A 13 33.18 -10.01 27.37
CA VAL A 13 32.10 -10.75 26.72
C VAL A 13 31.38 -9.75 25.83
N ILE A 14 31.78 -9.67 24.57
CA ILE A 14 30.95 -9.07 23.52
C ILE A 14 29.80 -10.06 23.33
N ALA A 15 28.75 -9.93 24.14
CA ALA A 15 27.51 -10.62 23.89
C ALA A 15 27.00 -10.10 22.54
N PRO A 16 26.83 -10.96 21.52
CA PRO A 16 26.13 -10.52 20.32
C PRO A 16 24.73 -10.11 20.76
N SER A 17 24.37 -8.85 20.53
CA SER A 17 23.00 -8.39 20.62
C SER A 17 22.19 -9.15 19.58
N SER A 18 21.65 -10.30 19.99
CA SER A 18 20.68 -11.02 19.18
C SER A 18 19.47 -10.11 19.06
N PHE A 19 19.27 -9.50 17.88
CA PHE A 19 18.01 -8.82 17.57
C PHE A 19 16.91 -9.86 17.73
N ALA A 20 16.04 -9.66 18.71
CA ALA A 20 15.00 -10.61 19.04
C ALA A 20 13.85 -10.44 18.03
N ASN A 21 13.46 -11.54 17.39
CA ASN A 21 12.24 -11.57 16.59
C ASN A 21 11.05 -11.25 17.49
N GLN A 22 10.20 -10.32 17.05
CA GLN A 22 8.95 -10.00 17.71
C GLN A 22 7.80 -10.69 16.97
N LYS A 23 6.96 -11.39 17.74
CA LYS A 23 5.73 -12.02 17.24
C LYS A 23 4.53 -11.15 17.61
N ILE A 24 3.69 -10.85 16.63
CA ILE A 24 2.42 -10.14 16.76
C ILE A 24 1.33 -11.08 16.27
N ASN A 25 0.42 -11.51 17.15
CA ASN A 25 -0.49 -12.62 16.83
C ASN A 25 -1.71 -12.20 16.00
N ASP A 26 -2.16 -10.95 16.17
CA ASP A 26 -3.42 -10.48 15.61
C ASP A 26 -3.23 -9.19 14.80
N GLY A 27 -3.70 -9.23 13.56
CA GLY A 27 -3.62 -8.09 12.66
C GLY A 27 -3.97 -8.43 11.23
N ILE A 28 -3.80 -7.43 10.39
CA ILE A 28 -4.16 -7.45 8.98
C ILE A 28 -2.91 -7.07 8.17
N LEU A 29 -2.42 -8.00 7.37
CA LEU A 29 -1.40 -7.73 6.36
C LEU A 29 -2.08 -7.13 5.14
N GLN A 30 -1.62 -5.97 4.70
CA GLN A 30 -2.01 -5.37 3.43
C GLN A 30 -0.83 -5.43 2.46
N ALA A 31 -1.08 -5.92 1.26
CA ALA A 31 -0.17 -5.80 0.12
C ALA A 31 -0.75 -4.78 -0.84
N TYR A 32 0.05 -3.81 -1.29
CA TYR A 32 -0.44 -2.76 -2.18
C TYR A 32 0.62 -2.35 -3.22
N TRP A 33 0.16 -1.88 -4.37
CA TRP A 33 1.03 -1.33 -5.40
C TRP A 33 1.12 0.18 -5.26
N LEU A 34 2.27 0.66 -4.82
CA LEU A 34 2.59 2.10 -4.78
C LEU A 34 2.91 2.56 -6.21
N PRO A 35 2.14 3.47 -6.82
CA PRO A 35 2.47 4.03 -8.12
C PRO A 35 3.75 4.88 -8.00
N ILE A 36 4.75 4.59 -8.83
CA ILE A 36 5.99 5.36 -8.90
C ILE A 36 6.12 5.89 -10.32
N TRP A 37 5.94 7.20 -10.48
CA TRP A 37 6.06 7.85 -11.77
C TRP A 37 7.49 8.27 -12.05
N ASN A 38 7.90 8.26 -13.33
CA ASN A 38 9.12 8.94 -13.74
C ASN A 38 9.01 10.46 -13.55
N ASP A 39 10.13 11.17 -13.60
CA ASP A 39 10.19 12.62 -13.39
C ASP A 39 9.25 13.42 -14.31
N SER A 40 8.98 12.90 -15.52
CA SER A 40 8.07 13.53 -16.49
C SER A 40 6.60 13.15 -16.29
N ALA A 41 6.26 12.34 -15.29
CA ALA A 41 4.91 11.87 -14.99
C ALA A 41 4.21 11.20 -16.19
N THR A 42 4.95 10.46 -17.00
CA THR A 42 4.45 9.79 -18.21
C THR A 42 4.44 8.27 -18.10
N VAL A 43 5.31 7.71 -17.26
CA VAL A 43 5.47 6.26 -17.10
C VAL A 43 5.32 5.93 -15.62
N ASN A 44 4.33 5.09 -15.29
CA ASN A 44 4.16 4.53 -13.96
C ASN A 44 4.84 3.15 -13.88
N ASN A 45 5.68 2.96 -12.87
CA ASN A 45 6.32 1.70 -12.54
C ASN A 45 5.97 1.29 -11.10
N PRO A 46 4.77 0.72 -10.87
CA PRO A 46 4.32 0.42 -9.52
C PRO A 46 5.22 -0.57 -8.79
N VAL A 47 5.45 -0.32 -7.50
CA VAL A 47 6.27 -1.17 -6.62
C VAL A 47 5.38 -1.79 -5.56
N LEU A 48 5.52 -3.11 -5.36
CA LEU A 48 4.77 -3.84 -4.33
C LEU A 48 5.33 -3.52 -2.95
N TYR A 49 4.46 -3.11 -2.03
CA TYR A 49 4.77 -2.90 -0.62
C TYR A 49 3.85 -3.74 0.25
N PHE A 50 4.31 -3.96 1.48
CA PHE A 50 3.53 -4.60 2.52
C PHE A 50 3.50 -3.70 3.75
N ARG A 51 2.35 -3.59 4.39
CA ARG A 51 2.23 -3.03 5.73
C ARG A 51 1.29 -3.88 6.57
N TYR A 52 1.39 -3.77 7.87
CA TYR A 52 0.64 -4.57 8.81
C TYR A 52 -0.03 -3.70 9.86
N PHE A 53 -1.34 -3.87 10.00
CA PHE A 53 -2.17 -3.23 11.01
C PHE A 53 -2.29 -4.18 12.20
N SER A 54 -1.55 -3.94 13.28
CA SER A 54 -1.68 -4.75 14.50
C SER A 54 -2.93 -4.39 15.27
N LEU A 55 -3.55 -5.38 15.89
CA LEU A 55 -4.77 -5.20 16.66
C LEU A 55 -4.49 -5.32 18.17
N ASP A 56 -5.18 -4.49 18.95
CA ASP A 56 -5.26 -4.64 20.40
C ASP A 56 -6.25 -5.76 20.80
N GLU A 57 -6.36 -6.02 22.09
CA GLU A 57 -7.27 -7.04 22.65
C GLU A 57 -8.75 -6.79 22.32
N ASN A 58 -9.11 -5.54 21.97
CA ASN A 58 -10.46 -5.12 21.59
C ASN A 58 -10.64 -5.07 20.05
N SER A 59 -9.71 -5.65 19.28
CA SER A 59 -9.71 -5.62 17.82
C SER A 59 -9.67 -4.21 17.21
N ARG A 60 -9.07 -3.25 17.92
CA ARG A 60 -8.80 -1.89 17.40
C ARG A 60 -7.37 -1.81 16.88
N ILE A 61 -7.11 -0.92 15.92
CA ILE A 61 -5.76 -0.71 15.40
C ILE A 61 -4.87 -0.13 16.52
N ASP A 62 -3.79 -0.85 16.83
CA ASP A 62 -2.76 -0.43 17.79
C ASP A 62 -1.59 0.23 17.05
N LYS A 63 -1.06 -0.43 16.00
CA LYS A 63 0.12 0.04 15.26
C LYS A 63 -0.01 -0.25 13.78
N ILE A 64 0.67 0.57 13.00
CA ILE A 64 0.88 0.39 11.58
C ILE A 64 2.36 0.17 11.36
N ILE A 65 2.70 -0.97 10.77
CA ILE A 65 4.08 -1.43 10.59
C ILE A 65 4.33 -1.57 9.09
N ASN A 66 5.10 -0.64 8.52
CA ASN A 66 5.63 -0.74 7.18
C ASN A 66 6.71 -1.84 7.15
N LEU A 67 6.57 -2.77 6.21
CA LEU A 67 7.37 -3.99 6.18
C LEU A 67 8.43 -3.93 5.08
N ASP A 68 9.68 -3.94 5.48
CA ASP A 68 10.79 -4.19 4.58
C ASP A 68 10.89 -5.70 4.30
N VAL A 69 11.02 -6.04 3.03
CA VAL A 69 11.16 -7.42 2.58
C VAL A 69 12.60 -7.63 2.16
N ASP A 70 13.29 -8.54 2.83
CA ASP A 70 14.67 -8.87 2.52
C ASP A 70 14.82 -9.22 1.02
N THR A 71 15.79 -8.57 0.39
CA THR A 71 16.19 -8.70 -1.02
C THR A 71 16.36 -10.15 -1.51
N GLY A 72 16.62 -11.09 -0.60
CA GLY A 72 16.71 -12.52 -0.93
C GLY A 72 15.38 -13.20 -1.27
N LYS A 73 14.22 -12.64 -0.86
CA LYS A 73 12.89 -13.14 -1.23
C LYS A 73 12.22 -12.19 -2.21
N LYS A 74 11.85 -12.70 -3.39
CA LYS A 74 11.03 -11.92 -4.34
C LYS A 74 9.66 -11.64 -3.70
N LYS A 75 9.27 -10.36 -3.61
CA LYS A 75 7.96 -9.93 -3.07
C LYS A 75 6.77 -10.66 -3.71
N ASP A 76 6.87 -11.00 -5.01
CA ASP A 76 5.87 -11.79 -5.73
C ASP A 76 5.68 -13.21 -5.16
N ASN A 77 6.74 -13.83 -4.63
CA ASN A 77 6.64 -15.15 -4.01
C ASN A 77 5.92 -15.06 -2.67
N LEU A 78 6.21 -14.02 -1.87
CA LEU A 78 5.51 -13.76 -0.62
C LEU A 78 4.03 -13.49 -0.86
N LEU A 79 3.69 -12.75 -1.92
CA LEU A 79 2.30 -12.49 -2.30
C LEU A 79 1.55 -13.82 -2.52
N LYS A 80 2.13 -14.77 -3.26
CA LYS A 80 1.53 -16.09 -3.52
C LYS A 80 1.50 -16.99 -2.28
N GLU A 81 2.47 -16.85 -1.38
CA GLU A 81 2.53 -17.60 -0.12
C GLU A 81 1.46 -17.10 0.85
N TYR A 82 1.32 -15.78 0.97
CA TYR A 82 0.49 -15.13 1.98
C TYR A 82 -0.92 -14.83 1.53
N PHE A 83 -1.24 -14.79 0.25
CA PHE A 83 -2.57 -14.47 -0.24
C PHE A 83 -3.11 -15.61 -1.11
N LYS A 84 -4.36 -16.00 -0.86
CA LYS A 84 -5.12 -16.89 -1.73
C LYS A 84 -6.04 -16.04 -2.62
N ASP A 85 -6.38 -16.55 -3.78
CA ASP A 85 -7.38 -15.94 -4.68
C ASP A 85 -7.10 -14.47 -5.04
N ILE A 86 -5.83 -14.15 -5.31
CA ILE A 86 -5.40 -12.80 -5.69
C ILE A 86 -6.15 -12.34 -6.94
N PRO A 87 -6.81 -11.17 -6.93
CA PRO A 87 -7.52 -10.65 -8.09
C PRO A 87 -6.61 -10.55 -9.30
N HIS A 88 -7.06 -11.04 -10.46
CA HIS A 88 -6.28 -11.01 -11.69
C HIS A 88 -5.79 -9.60 -12.05
N ASN A 89 -6.62 -8.57 -11.83
CA ASN A 89 -6.26 -7.19 -12.13
C ASN A 89 -5.16 -6.64 -11.21
N PHE A 90 -5.12 -7.06 -9.94
CA PHE A 90 -4.05 -6.69 -9.00
C PHE A 90 -2.69 -7.13 -9.55
N LEU A 91 -2.60 -8.33 -10.14
CA LEU A 91 -1.36 -8.84 -10.73
C LEU A 91 -1.09 -8.27 -12.12
N LYS A 92 -2.11 -8.19 -12.98
CA LYS A 92 -1.97 -7.78 -14.38
C LYS A 92 -1.62 -6.30 -14.50
N TYR A 93 -2.34 -5.44 -13.78
CA TYR A 93 -2.21 -3.99 -13.89
C TYR A 93 -1.41 -3.37 -12.75
N LYS A 94 -1.03 -4.17 -11.74
CA LYS A 94 -0.25 -3.70 -10.58
C LYS A 94 -0.89 -2.47 -9.94
N GLU A 95 -2.18 -2.59 -9.61
CA GLU A 95 -3.00 -1.51 -9.07
C GLU A 95 -3.78 -1.98 -7.84
N GLY A 96 -4.01 -1.04 -6.91
CA GLY A 96 -4.80 -1.27 -5.70
C GLY A 96 -4.06 -2.03 -4.60
N HIS A 97 -4.84 -2.73 -3.80
CA HIS A 97 -4.44 -3.38 -2.56
C HIS A 97 -5.23 -4.68 -2.34
N ILE A 98 -4.69 -5.55 -1.49
CA ILE A 98 -5.36 -6.73 -0.96
C ILE A 98 -4.96 -6.95 0.49
N GLU A 99 -5.88 -7.48 1.28
CA GLU A 99 -5.70 -7.69 2.71
C GLU A 99 -5.85 -9.15 3.10
N ARG A 100 -5.14 -9.55 4.16
CA ARG A 100 -5.34 -10.84 4.80
C ARG A 100 -5.04 -10.77 6.28
N ILE A 101 -5.92 -11.39 7.07
CA ILE A 101 -5.72 -11.56 8.50
C ILE A 101 -4.65 -12.61 8.77
N GLY A 102 -3.86 -12.39 9.80
CA GLY A 102 -2.89 -13.36 10.29
C GLY A 102 -1.97 -12.79 11.34
N GLY A 103 -0.98 -13.59 11.73
CA GLY A 103 0.08 -13.18 12.64
C GLY A 103 1.37 -12.84 11.89
N LEU A 104 2.12 -11.90 12.46
CA LEU A 104 3.35 -11.36 11.89
C LEU A 104 4.54 -11.69 12.79
N VAL A 105 5.66 -12.09 12.18
CA VAL A 105 6.97 -12.16 12.83
C VAL A 105 7.90 -11.18 12.11
N VAL A 106 8.49 -10.26 12.88
CA VAL A 106 9.38 -9.22 12.39
C VAL A 106 10.63 -9.11 13.26
N ASP A 107 11.64 -8.44 12.75
CA ASP A 107 12.74 -7.91 13.55
C ASP A 107 13.05 -6.45 13.17
N ASN A 108 14.01 -5.85 13.89
CA ASN A 108 14.48 -4.49 13.64
C ASN A 108 13.36 -3.43 13.62
N ILE A 109 12.43 -3.50 14.58
CA ILE A 109 11.38 -2.48 14.69
C ILE A 109 12.02 -1.13 15.02
N SER A 110 11.78 -0.16 14.15
CA SER A 110 12.11 1.24 14.34
C SER A 110 10.83 2.08 14.30
N VAL A 111 10.91 3.28 14.86
CA VAL A 111 9.79 4.22 14.94
C VAL A 111 10.18 5.48 14.19
N THR A 112 9.28 6.00 13.39
CA THR A 112 9.42 7.25 12.66
C THR A 112 8.17 8.08 12.88
N LYS A 113 8.33 9.41 12.98
CA LYS A 113 7.21 10.33 13.10
C LYS A 113 7.12 11.17 11.84
N GLU A 114 6.00 11.10 11.15
CA GLU A 114 5.73 11.87 9.93
C GLU A 114 4.29 12.38 9.99
N CYS A 115 4.08 13.64 9.60
CA CYS A 115 2.75 14.29 9.63
C CYS A 115 1.99 14.12 10.95
N ASP A 116 2.70 14.28 12.07
CA ASP A 116 2.18 14.06 13.43
C ASP A 116 1.66 12.65 13.74
N HIS A 117 1.85 11.69 12.84
CA HIS A 117 1.54 10.28 13.03
C HIS A 117 2.81 9.47 13.33
N THR A 118 2.66 8.43 14.15
CA THR A 118 3.76 7.54 14.53
C THR A 118 3.70 6.27 13.70
N TYR A 119 4.71 6.07 12.86
CA TYR A 119 4.85 4.91 12.00
C TYR A 119 5.91 3.96 12.56
N HIS A 120 5.67 2.67 12.39
CA HIS A 120 6.65 1.64 12.68
C HIS A 120 7.21 1.10 11.37
N ASN A 121 8.51 0.85 11.33
CA ASN A 121 9.16 0.14 10.23
C ASN A 121 9.79 -1.11 10.79
N ALA A 122 9.65 -2.25 10.11
CA ALA A 122 10.25 -3.50 10.54
C ALA A 122 10.62 -4.37 9.36
N ARG A 123 11.60 -5.26 9.52
CA ARG A 123 11.91 -6.26 8.51
C ARG A 123 11.02 -7.49 8.71
N LEU A 124 10.34 -7.90 7.64
CA LEU A 124 9.46 -9.06 7.62
C LEU A 124 10.28 -10.36 7.65
N ILE A 125 10.02 -11.19 8.68
CA ILE A 125 10.57 -12.55 8.75
C ILE A 125 9.57 -13.54 8.17
N THR A 126 8.34 -13.53 8.68
CA THR A 126 7.24 -14.34 8.15
C THR A 126 5.87 -13.79 8.51
N PHE A 127 4.87 -14.13 7.71
CA PHE A 127 3.47 -13.94 8.00
C PHE A 127 2.77 -15.29 7.98
N THR A 128 1.94 -15.55 8.99
CA THR A 128 1.12 -16.77 9.09
C THR A 128 -0.34 -16.39 8.90
N PRO A 129 -0.97 -16.75 7.78
CA PRO A 129 -2.37 -16.43 7.56
C PRO A 129 -3.29 -17.02 8.62
N GLY A 130 -4.22 -16.20 9.11
CA GLY A 130 -5.24 -16.59 10.06
C GLY A 130 -6.53 -17.06 9.38
N GLN A 131 -7.58 -17.21 10.20
CA GLN A 131 -8.93 -17.48 9.73
C GLN A 131 -9.51 -16.23 9.05
N ASN A 132 -10.25 -16.44 7.96
CA ASN A 132 -10.96 -15.35 7.30
C ASN A 132 -12.08 -14.85 8.24
N ARG A 133 -12.08 -13.54 8.50
CA ARG A 133 -13.16 -12.80 9.15
C ARG A 133 -13.25 -11.43 8.48
N GLU A 134 -14.42 -10.80 8.58
CA GLU A 134 -14.63 -9.46 8.03
C GLU A 134 -13.85 -8.41 8.83
N PHE A 135 -13.39 -7.38 8.13
CA PHE A 135 -12.76 -6.19 8.69
C PHE A 135 -13.10 -5.00 7.79
N ASP A 136 -13.04 -3.82 8.38
CA ASP A 136 -13.41 -2.57 7.74
C ASP A 136 -12.17 -1.91 7.15
N ILE A 137 -11.98 -2.05 5.83
CA ILE A 137 -10.83 -1.50 5.10
C ILE A 137 -10.76 0.03 5.27
N GLN A 138 -11.91 0.71 5.27
CA GLN A 138 -11.94 2.16 5.42
C GLN A 138 -11.33 2.57 6.76
N LYS A 139 -11.66 1.86 7.86
CA LYS A 139 -11.04 2.13 9.16
C LYS A 139 -9.54 1.85 9.20
N LEU A 140 -9.05 0.88 8.42
CA LEU A 140 -7.61 0.65 8.30
C LEU A 140 -6.94 1.87 7.68
N GLU A 141 -7.47 2.36 6.55
CA GLU A 141 -6.91 3.49 5.83
C GLU A 141 -7.01 4.80 6.64
N GLU A 142 -8.15 5.08 7.27
CA GLU A 142 -8.32 6.25 8.13
C GLU A 142 -7.34 6.24 9.32
N SER A 143 -6.96 5.06 9.82
CA SER A 143 -5.97 4.93 10.88
C SER A 143 -4.53 5.24 10.43
N ALA A 144 -4.24 5.19 9.12
CA ALA A 144 -2.91 5.40 8.56
C ALA A 144 -2.48 6.86 8.41
N GLY A 145 -3.36 7.81 8.76
CA GLY A 145 -3.04 9.24 8.70
C GLY A 145 -2.64 9.65 7.29
N CYS A 146 -1.46 10.25 7.13
CA CYS A 146 -0.97 10.70 5.82
C CYS A 146 -0.49 9.59 4.89
N GLU A 147 -0.29 8.37 5.39
CA GLU A 147 -0.03 7.18 4.57
C GLU A 147 -1.33 6.47 4.16
N ALA A 148 -2.49 7.08 4.36
CA ALA A 148 -3.77 6.54 3.89
C ALA A 148 -3.82 6.48 2.36
N TYR A 149 -4.36 5.38 1.83
CA TYR A 149 -4.59 5.17 0.40
C TYR A 149 -3.36 5.29 -0.51
N PRO A 150 -2.20 4.68 -0.17
CA PRO A 150 -0.94 4.89 -0.89
C PRO A 150 -0.96 4.33 -2.33
N TYR A 151 -1.94 3.49 -2.65
CA TYR A 151 -2.14 2.85 -3.96
C TYR A 151 -3.06 3.65 -4.89
N VAL A 152 -3.66 4.74 -4.42
CA VAL A 152 -4.58 5.56 -5.23
C VAL A 152 -3.80 6.28 -6.32
N VAL A 153 -4.32 6.19 -7.55
CA VAL A 153 -3.79 6.91 -8.70
C VAL A 153 -4.76 8.02 -9.06
N THR A 154 -4.28 9.25 -8.96
CA THR A 154 -5.06 10.47 -9.23
C THR A 154 -4.65 11.06 -10.57
N TYR A 155 -5.63 11.55 -11.32
CA TYR A 155 -5.44 12.24 -12.60
C TYR A 155 -6.10 13.62 -12.60
N SER A 156 -5.58 14.52 -13.41
CA SER A 156 -6.27 15.72 -13.87
C SER A 156 -6.55 15.63 -15.37
N VAL A 157 -7.51 16.42 -15.83
CA VAL A 157 -7.73 16.64 -17.26
C VAL A 157 -6.57 17.48 -17.81
N LYS A 158 -6.02 17.08 -18.96
CA LYS A 158 -4.95 17.84 -19.64
C LYS A 158 -5.41 19.23 -20.05
N GLU A 159 -4.47 20.17 -20.07
CA GLU A 159 -4.69 21.49 -20.66
C GLU A 159 -5.14 21.39 -22.12
N GLY A 160 -6.00 22.31 -22.55
CA GLY A 160 -6.57 22.34 -23.90
C GLY A 160 -7.76 21.40 -24.14
N VAL A 161 -8.24 20.69 -23.10
CA VAL A 161 -9.48 19.92 -23.15
C VAL A 161 -10.60 20.71 -22.46
N ASP A 162 -11.39 21.44 -23.24
CA ASP A 162 -12.39 22.38 -22.72
C ASP A 162 -13.59 21.71 -22.02
N SER A 163 -14.01 20.53 -22.48
CA SER A 163 -15.08 19.76 -21.84
C SER A 163 -14.84 18.26 -21.99
N LEU A 164 -14.99 17.54 -20.88
CA LEU A 164 -14.79 16.09 -20.83
C LEU A 164 -15.95 15.43 -20.10
N TYR A 165 -16.34 14.26 -20.58
CA TYR A 165 -17.46 13.51 -20.06
C TYR A 165 -17.03 12.08 -19.80
N PHE A 166 -17.49 11.51 -18.69
CA PHE A 166 -17.52 10.07 -18.54
C PHE A 166 -18.39 9.42 -19.62
N LYS A 167 -18.04 8.19 -19.98
CA LYS A 167 -18.77 7.34 -20.93
C LYS A 167 -19.46 6.19 -20.19
N GLU A 168 -20.59 5.73 -20.72
CA GLU A 168 -21.31 4.56 -20.20
C GLU A 168 -20.56 3.24 -20.46
N THR A 169 -19.75 3.17 -21.51
CA THR A 169 -18.89 2.02 -21.87
C THR A 169 -17.53 2.50 -22.37
N PRO A 170 -16.46 1.66 -22.33
CA PRO A 170 -15.11 2.04 -22.74
C PRO A 170 -14.97 2.04 -24.28
N SER A 171 -15.68 2.96 -24.94
CA SER A 171 -15.69 3.13 -26.39
C SER A 171 -15.80 4.61 -26.77
N ALA A 172 -15.07 5.04 -27.80
CA ALA A 172 -15.11 6.43 -28.27
C ALA A 172 -16.52 6.84 -28.73
N SER A 173 -17.26 5.89 -29.32
CA SER A 173 -18.65 6.07 -29.76
C SER A 173 -19.69 5.91 -28.65
N ALA A 174 -19.28 5.56 -27.43
CA ALA A 174 -20.21 5.41 -26.32
C ALA A 174 -20.90 6.73 -25.99
N LYS A 175 -22.13 6.60 -25.50
CA LYS A 175 -22.92 7.73 -25.00
C LYS A 175 -22.19 8.40 -23.82
N LYS A 176 -22.24 9.73 -23.80
CA LYS A 176 -21.79 10.53 -22.66
C LYS A 176 -22.73 10.29 -21.47
N SER A 177 -22.17 10.03 -20.30
CA SER A 177 -22.92 9.79 -19.07
C SER A 177 -23.01 11.06 -18.23
N ALA A 178 -21.88 11.53 -17.70
CA ALA A 178 -21.82 12.71 -16.85
C ALA A 178 -20.61 13.59 -17.21
N GLU A 179 -20.77 14.90 -17.07
CA GLU A 179 -19.69 15.87 -17.29
C GLU A 179 -18.71 15.84 -16.12
N ILE A 180 -17.43 16.00 -16.44
CA ILE A 180 -16.36 16.13 -15.45
C ILE A 180 -16.14 17.62 -15.21
N PRO A 181 -16.38 18.12 -13.97
CA PRO A 181 -16.17 19.53 -13.70
C PRO A 181 -14.69 19.92 -13.87
N VAL A 182 -14.47 21.10 -14.41
CA VAL A 182 -13.13 21.64 -14.66
C VAL A 182 -12.35 21.74 -13.36
N GLY A 183 -11.08 21.33 -13.38
CA GLY A 183 -10.18 21.38 -12.21
C GLY A 183 -10.41 20.28 -11.18
N THR A 184 -11.39 19.40 -11.38
CA THR A 184 -11.68 18.32 -10.44
C THR A 184 -10.74 17.13 -10.65
N PRO A 185 -10.00 16.69 -9.61
CA PRO A 185 -9.21 15.47 -9.68
C PRO A 185 -10.07 14.23 -9.88
N LEU A 186 -9.52 13.26 -10.60
CA LEU A 186 -10.14 11.97 -10.87
C LEU A 186 -9.36 10.86 -10.18
N ILE A 187 -10.06 9.97 -9.49
CA ILE A 187 -9.48 8.75 -8.93
C ILE A 187 -9.68 7.60 -9.90
N LYS A 188 -8.60 6.90 -10.23
CA LYS A 188 -8.65 5.67 -11.02
C LYS A 188 -9.21 4.53 -10.16
N ILE A 189 -10.30 3.93 -10.61
CA ILE A 189 -10.87 2.73 -9.98
C ILE A 189 -10.19 1.47 -10.53
N LYS A 190 -10.08 1.35 -11.87
CA LYS A 190 -9.40 0.22 -12.51
C LYS A 190 -9.01 0.49 -13.95
N THR A 191 -8.01 -0.24 -14.43
CA THR A 191 -7.65 -0.30 -15.85
C THR A 191 -8.61 -1.20 -16.61
N ILE A 192 -9.09 -0.74 -17.77
CA ILE A 192 -9.86 -1.58 -18.70
C ILE A 192 -8.92 -2.13 -19.78
N ASN A 193 -8.18 -1.24 -20.44
CA ASN A 193 -7.17 -1.55 -21.45
C ASN A 193 -6.14 -0.40 -21.54
N ASP A 194 -5.33 -0.39 -22.58
CA ASP A 194 -4.30 0.60 -22.87
C ASP A 194 -4.84 2.03 -23.09
N LYS A 195 -6.13 2.18 -23.39
CA LYS A 195 -6.76 3.47 -23.71
C LYS A 195 -7.77 3.91 -22.66
N TRP A 196 -8.39 2.98 -21.94
CA TRP A 196 -9.53 3.26 -21.09
C TRP A 196 -9.30 2.86 -19.64
N ILE A 197 -9.77 3.72 -18.74
CA ILE A 197 -9.93 3.42 -17.32
C ILE A 197 -11.39 3.62 -16.90
N LEU A 198 -11.77 2.97 -15.80
CA LEU A 198 -12.91 3.38 -15.00
C LEU A 198 -12.39 4.33 -13.92
N ALA A 199 -13.01 5.49 -13.78
CA ALA A 199 -12.62 6.52 -12.82
C ALA A 199 -13.82 7.17 -12.14
N ALA A 200 -13.57 7.83 -11.02
CA ALA A 200 -14.53 8.61 -10.24
C ALA A 200 -14.02 10.04 -10.04
N ILE A 201 -14.93 10.96 -9.72
CA ILE A 201 -14.55 12.23 -9.09
C ILE A 201 -13.92 11.96 -7.71
N TYR A 202 -12.85 12.67 -7.37
CA TYR A 202 -12.27 12.65 -6.02
C TYR A 202 -13.25 13.18 -4.97
N ASP A 203 -13.43 12.44 -3.88
CA ASP A 203 -14.21 12.87 -2.71
C ASP A 203 -13.58 12.34 -1.42
N ALA A 204 -12.97 13.24 -0.64
CA ALA A 204 -12.30 12.91 0.62
C ALA A 204 -13.23 12.34 1.70
N GLY A 205 -14.55 12.56 1.58
CA GLY A 205 -15.55 12.06 2.53
C GLY A 205 -16.09 10.68 2.19
N LYS A 206 -15.53 9.99 1.18
CA LYS A 206 -16.01 8.69 0.69
C LYS A 206 -14.95 7.59 0.82
N PRO A 207 -15.37 6.32 0.98
CA PRO A 207 -14.46 5.18 0.91
C PRO A 207 -13.62 5.22 -0.37
N ASP A 208 -12.34 4.89 -0.24
CA ASP A 208 -11.34 4.90 -1.32
C ASP A 208 -11.23 6.23 -2.08
N LEU A 209 -11.71 7.32 -1.47
CA LEU A 209 -11.75 8.67 -2.05
C LEU A 209 -12.65 8.76 -3.30
N LEU A 210 -13.60 7.80 -3.45
CA LEU A 210 -14.44 7.64 -4.63
C LEU A 210 -15.77 8.40 -4.51
N GLY A 211 -15.84 9.54 -5.17
CA GLY A 211 -17.04 10.35 -5.33
C GLY A 211 -17.94 9.91 -6.48
N ASN A 212 -18.91 10.78 -6.78
CA ASN A 212 -19.78 10.69 -7.95
C ASN A 212 -19.61 11.95 -8.83
N PRO A 213 -19.81 11.85 -10.15
CA PRO A 213 -20.09 10.63 -10.92
C PRO A 213 -18.87 9.71 -11.11
N GLN A 214 -19.14 8.47 -11.55
CA GLN A 214 -18.13 7.52 -12.01
C GLN A 214 -18.41 7.13 -13.46
N GLY A 215 -17.37 6.76 -14.21
CA GLY A 215 -17.55 6.18 -15.54
C GLY A 215 -16.25 5.98 -16.31
N TYR A 216 -16.39 5.57 -17.56
CA TYR A 216 -15.24 5.27 -18.41
C TYR A 216 -14.67 6.53 -19.03
N ILE A 217 -13.34 6.61 -19.11
CA ILE A 217 -12.63 7.75 -19.67
C ILE A 217 -11.35 7.33 -20.39
N GLU A 218 -11.02 8.06 -21.46
CA GLU A 218 -9.79 7.85 -22.23
C GLU A 218 -8.59 8.43 -21.48
N LEU A 219 -7.54 7.62 -21.32
CA LEU A 219 -6.30 7.99 -20.66
C LEU A 219 -5.55 9.11 -21.39
N ASP A 220 -5.70 9.22 -22.71
CA ASP A 220 -4.97 10.23 -23.49
C ASP A 220 -5.40 11.67 -23.15
N LYS A 221 -6.60 11.86 -22.57
CA LYS A 221 -7.13 13.15 -22.09
C LYS A 221 -6.65 13.52 -20.70
N LEU A 222 -5.96 12.59 -20.03
CA LEU A 222 -5.59 12.70 -18.63
C LEU A 222 -4.08 12.83 -18.46
N GLN A 223 -3.69 13.52 -17.40
CA GLN A 223 -2.32 13.56 -16.90
C GLN A 223 -2.33 13.21 -15.41
N PRO A 224 -1.38 12.41 -14.92
CA PRO A 224 -1.34 12.04 -13.51
C PRO A 224 -1.09 13.26 -12.62
N LEU A 225 -1.62 13.21 -11.41
CA LEU A 225 -1.35 14.15 -10.34
C LEU A 225 -0.42 13.45 -9.34
N ASN A 226 0.79 13.98 -9.19
CA ASN A 226 1.84 13.47 -8.30
C ASN A 226 2.18 14.50 -7.23
#